data_AF-A0A6P4DT32-F1
#
_entry.id   AF-A0A6P4DT32-F1
#
_cell.length_a   1.000
_cell.length_b   1.000
_cell.length_c   1.000
_cell.angle_alpha   90.00
_cell.angle_beta   90.00
_cell.angle_gamma   90.00
#
_symmetry.space_group_name_H-M   'P 1'
#
loop_
_entity.id
_entity.type
_entity.pdbx_description
1 polymer ?
#
loop_
_entity_poly.entity_id
_entity_poly.type
_entity_poly.pdbx_seq_one_letter_code
_entity_poly.pdbx_strand_id
1 'polypeptide(L)'
;MANLANTMEANAAAILQVVQRLAQPTGSRNENGEGAEDSLRGVPRTLTAFRKADPPVFNGSANHTEANNGFQAVECTLLTQHVPYNKFVEYATYQLVGEAQQWWQGERRVLHQQNVNITWALFEEAFNKKYFHGSLREARELELL
;
A
#
# COMPACT_ATOMS: atom_id res chain seq x y z
N MET A 1 15.12 43.25 -20.62
CA MET A 1 14.77 41.83 -20.85
C MET A 1 15.95 40.98 -20.41
N ALA A 2 15.82 40.29 -19.27
CA ALA A 2 16.76 39.28 -18.75
C ALA A 2 15.89 38.21 -18.10
N ASN A 3 15.55 37.13 -18.83
CA ASN A 3 16.28 35.86 -18.95
C ASN A 3 15.67 34.80 -18.03
N LEU A 4 14.54 34.25 -18.49
CA LEU A 4 13.90 33.02 -17.98
C LEU A 4 14.88 31.82 -18.01
N ALA A 5 15.96 31.90 -18.79
CA ALA A 5 17.01 30.90 -18.89
C ALA A 5 17.87 30.76 -17.60
N ASN A 6 18.04 31.82 -16.81
CA ASN A 6 18.90 31.77 -15.60
C ASN A 6 18.24 31.03 -14.43
N THR A 7 16.91 30.92 -14.42
CA THR A 7 16.15 30.35 -13.30
C THR A 7 16.14 28.82 -13.32
N MET A 8 16.21 28.21 -14.51
CA MET A 8 16.23 26.74 -14.65
C MET A 8 17.60 26.16 -14.27
N GLU A 9 18.68 26.88 -14.54
CA GLU A 9 20.05 26.44 -14.23
C GLU A 9 20.34 26.49 -12.73
N ALA A 10 19.83 27.50 -12.02
CA ALA A 10 19.94 27.61 -10.57
C ALA A 10 19.25 26.43 -9.84
N ASN A 11 18.09 26.01 -10.34
CA ASN A 11 17.35 24.89 -9.76
C ASN A 11 18.03 23.53 -10.02
N ALA A 12 18.66 23.35 -11.19
CA ALA A 12 19.43 22.15 -11.48
C ALA A 12 20.67 22.02 -10.57
N ALA A 13 21.38 23.12 -10.31
CA ALA A 13 22.54 23.14 -9.41
C ALA A 13 22.16 22.83 -7.94
N ALA A 14 21.00 23.30 -7.48
CA ALA A 14 20.51 23.02 -6.13
C ALA A 14 20.16 21.52 -5.93
N ILE A 15 19.54 20.90 -6.94
CA ILE A 15 19.19 19.46 -6.91
C ILE A 15 20.45 18.60 -6.85
N LEU A 16 21.48 18.94 -7.63
CA LEU A 16 22.76 18.22 -7.60
C LEU A 16 23.48 18.33 -6.25
N GLN A 17 23.42 19.49 -5.57
CA GLN A 17 23.98 19.63 -4.23
C GLN A 17 23.29 18.76 -3.18
N VAL A 18 21.97 18.61 -3.26
CA VAL A 18 21.20 17.77 -2.32
C VAL A 18 21.58 16.30 -2.49
N VAL A 19 21.67 15.83 -3.74
CA VAL A 19 22.07 14.45 -4.05
C VAL A 19 23.49 14.14 -3.56
N GLN A 20 24.43 15.08 -3.69
CA GLN A 20 25.81 14.88 -3.25
C GLN A 20 25.96 14.84 -1.72
N ARG A 21 25.12 15.57 -0.96
CA ARG A 21 25.13 15.50 0.51
C ARG A 21 24.55 14.18 1.04
N LEU A 22 23.59 13.59 0.32
CA LEU A 22 23.00 12.30 0.66
C LEU A 22 23.93 11.11 0.35
N ALA A 23 24.93 11.30 -0.51
CA ALA A 23 25.86 10.25 -0.95
C ALA A 23 27.14 10.13 -0.10
N GLN A 24 27.34 10.98 0.92
CA GLN A 24 28.49 10.91 1.82
C GLN A 24 28.15 10.01 3.03
N PRO A 25 28.88 8.91 3.27
CA PRO A 25 28.75 8.20 4.54
C PRO A 25 29.34 9.10 5.63
N THR A 26 28.49 9.58 6.53
CA THR A 26 28.89 10.42 7.67
C THR A 26 29.66 9.56 8.66
N GLY A 27 30.96 9.40 8.42
CA GLY A 27 31.88 8.75 9.34
C GLY A 27 32.36 9.76 10.38
N SER A 28 31.86 9.66 11.62
CA SER A 28 32.64 10.03 12.79
C SER A 28 32.30 9.10 13.95
N ARG A 29 33.35 8.47 14.45
CA ARG A 29 33.42 7.48 15.51
C ARG A 29 33.52 8.17 16.87
N ASN A 30 32.74 7.71 17.84
CA ASN A 30 33.14 7.61 19.24
C ASN A 30 32.21 6.67 20.02
N GLU A 31 32.83 5.94 20.93
CA GLU A 31 32.33 4.77 21.64
C GLU A 31 31.74 5.19 23.01
N ASN A 32 30.83 4.34 23.51
CA ASN A 32 30.37 4.20 24.89
C ASN A 32 29.20 5.07 25.37
N GLY A 33 28.04 4.40 25.48
CA GLY A 33 26.86 4.80 26.22
C GLY A 33 25.76 3.75 26.03
N GLU A 34 25.75 2.73 26.89
CA GLU A 34 24.64 1.79 27.01
C GLU A 34 23.33 2.54 27.30
N GLY A 35 22.24 2.09 26.68
CA GLY A 35 20.87 2.40 27.12
C GLY A 35 20.17 3.52 26.37
N ALA A 36 19.78 3.27 25.12
CA ALA A 36 18.57 3.86 24.53
C ALA A 36 18.10 3.00 23.35
N GLU A 37 17.63 1.79 23.66
CA GLU A 37 16.48 1.29 22.93
C GLU A 37 15.35 2.34 23.03
N ASP A 38 14.60 2.48 21.95
CA ASP A 38 13.26 3.10 21.95
C ASP A 38 13.18 4.63 21.80
N SER A 39 13.21 5.12 20.55
CA SER A 39 12.55 6.39 20.21
C SER A 39 11.96 6.46 18.79
N LEU A 40 11.94 5.35 18.03
CA LEU A 40 11.20 5.23 16.74
C LEU A 40 10.52 3.85 16.59
N ARG A 41 10.14 3.22 17.70
CA ARG A 41 9.66 1.82 17.79
C ARG A 41 8.21 1.66 18.27
N GLY A 42 7.37 2.66 18.05
CA GLY A 42 5.91 2.51 18.09
C GLY A 42 5.37 3.50 17.08
N VAL A 43 4.78 3.11 15.95
CA VAL A 43 3.50 2.41 15.81
C VAL A 43 3.31 2.31 14.28
N PRO A 44 2.81 1.21 13.69
CA PRO A 44 3.04 -0.24 13.81
C PRO A 44 4.15 -0.80 12.91
N ARG A 45 4.71 -1.95 13.30
CA ARG A 45 5.23 -2.95 12.34
C ARG A 45 4.52 -4.31 12.51
N THR A 46 3.44 -4.32 13.28
CA THR A 46 2.82 -5.54 13.81
C THR A 46 1.31 -5.51 13.59
N LEU A 47 0.73 -6.69 13.38
CA LEU A 47 -0.70 -6.87 13.15
C LEU A 47 -1.53 -6.33 14.31
N THR A 48 -0.99 -6.38 15.53
CA THR A 48 -1.61 -5.82 16.74
C THR A 48 -1.85 -4.32 16.63
N ALA A 49 -0.86 -3.55 16.16
CA ALA A 49 -1.02 -2.10 16.10
C ALA A 49 -1.81 -1.66 14.84
N PHE A 50 -1.78 -2.45 13.76
CA PHE A 50 -2.78 -2.34 12.68
C PHE A 50 -4.20 -2.56 13.20
N ARG A 51 -4.46 -3.61 13.99
CA ARG A 51 -5.79 -3.84 14.59
C ARG A 51 -6.22 -2.75 15.59
N LYS A 52 -5.28 -2.15 16.31
CA LYS A 52 -5.57 -1.02 17.21
C LYS A 52 -6.01 0.26 16.46
N ALA A 53 -5.61 0.41 15.20
CA ALA A 53 -6.06 1.50 14.35
C ALA A 53 -7.52 1.33 13.86
N ASP A 54 -8.19 0.25 14.27
CA ASP A 54 -9.56 -0.12 13.91
C ASP A 54 -9.83 0.00 12.39
N PRO A 55 -9.02 -0.70 11.56
CA PRO A 55 -9.21 -0.69 10.12
C PRO A 55 -10.62 -1.19 9.77
N PRO A 56 -11.23 -0.63 8.73
CA PRO A 56 -12.56 -1.02 8.32
C PRO A 56 -12.58 -2.48 7.86
N VAL A 57 -13.60 -3.19 8.32
CA VAL A 57 -13.85 -4.58 7.97
C VAL A 57 -14.67 -4.62 6.69
N PHE A 58 -14.32 -5.51 5.76
CA PHE A 58 -15.00 -5.65 4.48
C PHE A 58 -15.68 -7.02 4.36
N ASN A 59 -17.01 -7.03 4.25
CA ASN A 59 -17.81 -8.25 4.18
C ASN A 59 -18.04 -8.76 2.74
N GLY A 60 -17.69 -7.97 1.72
CA GLY A 60 -17.97 -8.30 0.32
C GLY A 60 -19.20 -7.62 -0.28
N SER A 61 -19.54 -6.38 0.15
CA SER A 61 -20.69 -5.62 -0.35
C SER A 61 -20.89 -5.73 -1.86
N ALA A 62 -22.16 -5.93 -2.28
CA ALA A 62 -22.57 -5.90 -3.68
C ALA A 62 -22.48 -4.49 -4.30
N ASN A 63 -22.33 -3.44 -3.48
CA ASN A 63 -22.13 -2.07 -3.92
C ASN A 63 -20.63 -1.84 -4.21
N HIS A 64 -20.30 -1.73 -5.50
CA HIS A 64 -18.94 -1.49 -5.98
C HIS A 64 -18.27 -0.26 -5.33
N THR A 65 -19.04 0.79 -5.02
CA THR A 65 -18.53 2.01 -4.37
C THR A 65 -18.14 1.75 -2.93
N GLU A 66 -18.93 0.99 -2.18
CA GLU A 66 -18.60 0.63 -0.79
C GLU A 66 -17.39 -0.31 -0.73
N ALA A 67 -17.30 -1.26 -1.67
CA ALA A 67 -16.13 -2.13 -1.79
C ALA A 67 -14.86 -1.34 -2.06
N ASN A 68 -14.93 -0.34 -2.94
CA ASN A 68 -13.82 0.57 -3.23
C ASN A 68 -13.39 1.39 -2.01
N ASN A 69 -14.35 2.02 -1.35
CA ASN A 69 -14.08 2.87 -0.20
C ASN A 69 -13.48 2.05 0.95
N GLY A 70 -13.98 0.84 1.18
CA GLY A 70 -13.43 -0.09 2.17
C GLY A 70 -12.00 -0.51 1.82
N PHE A 71 -11.74 -0.87 0.57
CA PHE A 71 -10.41 -1.25 0.11
C PHE A 71 -9.39 -0.11 0.25
N GLN A 72 -9.74 1.10 -0.21
CA GLN A 72 -8.87 2.27 -0.09
C GLN A 72 -8.61 2.64 1.37
N ALA A 73 -9.61 2.52 2.24
CA ALA A 73 -9.42 2.81 3.66
C ALA A 73 -8.48 1.79 4.34
N VAL A 74 -8.54 0.51 3.96
CA VAL A 74 -7.56 -0.50 4.38
C VAL A 74 -6.16 -0.15 3.88
N GLU A 75 -6.01 0.19 2.61
CA GLU A 75 -4.72 0.59 2.02
C GLU A 75 -4.13 1.84 2.71
N CYS A 76 -4.94 2.89 2.88
CA CYS A 76 -4.55 4.10 3.61
C CYS A 76 -4.08 3.78 5.03
N THR A 77 -4.74 2.85 5.72
CA THR A 77 -4.32 2.40 7.05
C THR A 77 -2.99 1.68 6.99
N LEU A 78 -2.78 0.75 6.05
CA LEU A 78 -1.50 0.05 5.89
C LEU A 78 -0.33 1.01 5.67
N LEU A 79 -0.53 2.04 4.84
CA LEU A 79 0.46 3.06 4.54
C LEU A 79 0.75 3.95 5.76
N THR A 80 -0.30 4.43 6.43
CA THR A 80 -0.20 5.27 7.64
C THR A 80 0.47 4.52 8.77
N GLN A 81 0.22 3.21 8.84
CA GLN A 81 0.83 2.30 9.79
C GLN A 81 2.20 1.76 9.31
N HIS A 82 2.80 2.32 8.25
CA HIS A 82 4.13 1.93 7.75
C HIS A 82 4.33 0.41 7.63
N VAL A 83 3.28 -0.32 7.24
CA VAL A 83 3.36 -1.76 7.08
C VAL A 83 4.31 -2.07 5.92
N PRO A 84 5.20 -3.07 6.03
CA PRO A 84 6.01 -3.49 4.90
C PRO A 84 5.15 -4.01 3.74
N TYR A 85 5.47 -3.66 2.50
CA TYR A 85 4.66 -4.05 1.32
C TYR A 85 4.44 -5.57 1.19
N ASN A 86 5.44 -6.38 1.55
CA ASN A 86 5.33 -7.85 1.57
C ASN A 86 4.36 -8.40 2.64
N LYS A 87 3.84 -7.55 3.54
CA LYS A 87 2.84 -7.88 4.56
C LYS A 87 1.46 -7.32 4.25
N PHE A 88 1.30 -6.51 3.20
CA PHE A 88 0.02 -5.89 2.87
C PHE A 88 -1.10 -6.90 2.66
N VAL A 89 -0.86 -7.94 1.86
CA VAL A 89 -1.86 -9.01 1.61
C VAL A 89 -2.26 -9.69 2.92
N GLU A 90 -1.29 -10.01 3.79
CA GLU A 90 -1.56 -10.65 5.08
C GLU A 90 -2.48 -9.78 5.95
N TYR A 91 -2.24 -8.47 5.99
CA TYR A 91 -2.99 -7.56 6.86
C TYR A 91 -4.35 -7.18 6.28
N ALA A 92 -4.42 -6.91 4.98
CA ALA A 92 -5.68 -6.61 4.29
C ALA A 92 -6.63 -7.80 4.34
N THR A 93 -6.11 -9.02 4.16
CA THR A 93 -6.94 -10.23 4.18
C THR A 93 -7.44 -10.58 5.58
N TYR A 94 -6.82 -10.02 6.63
CA TYR A 94 -7.34 -10.04 7.99
C TYR A 94 -8.62 -9.20 8.17
N GLN A 95 -8.83 -8.21 7.31
CA GLN A 95 -10.02 -7.35 7.33
C GLN A 95 -11.18 -7.90 6.49
N LEU A 96 -10.96 -8.99 5.75
CA LEU A 96 -12.02 -9.65 4.99
C LEU A 96 -12.84 -10.54 5.92
N VAL A 97 -14.15 -10.36 5.91
CA VAL A 97 -15.11 -11.20 6.65
C VAL A 97 -16.21 -11.69 5.70
N GLY A 98 -17.03 -12.64 6.17
CA GLY A 98 -18.20 -13.11 5.43
C GLY A 98 -17.85 -13.60 4.03
N GLU A 99 -18.57 -13.10 3.03
CA GLU A 99 -18.42 -13.50 1.63
C GLU A 99 -17.05 -13.14 1.05
N ALA A 100 -16.49 -11.99 1.44
CA ALA A 100 -15.15 -11.60 1.00
C ALA A 100 -14.06 -12.53 1.50
N GLN A 101 -14.18 -12.99 2.74
CA GLN A 101 -13.26 -13.98 3.28
C GLN A 101 -13.38 -15.30 2.53
N GLN A 102 -14.60 -15.78 2.27
CA GLN A 102 -14.85 -17.03 1.55
C GLN A 102 -14.31 -16.98 0.11
N TRP A 103 -14.54 -15.86 -0.59
CA TRP A 103 -13.97 -15.62 -1.91
C TRP A 103 -12.46 -15.68 -1.89
N TRP A 104 -11.81 -14.91 -1.00
CA TRP A 104 -10.34 -14.86 -0.95
C TRP A 104 -9.73 -16.24 -0.65
N GLN A 105 -10.36 -17.03 0.22
CA GLN A 105 -9.93 -18.41 0.48
C GLN A 105 -10.02 -19.30 -0.77
N GLY A 106 -11.04 -19.11 -1.62
CA GLY A 106 -11.17 -19.78 -2.91
C GLY A 106 -10.08 -19.35 -3.89
N GLU A 107 -9.93 -18.04 -4.09
CA GLU A 107 -8.94 -17.46 -5.01
C GLU A 107 -7.52 -17.87 -4.62
N ARG A 108 -7.19 -17.78 -3.33
CA ARG A 108 -5.88 -18.17 -2.79
C ARG A 108 -5.57 -19.65 -3.03
N ARG A 109 -6.57 -20.54 -2.98
CA ARG A 109 -6.38 -21.96 -3.34
C ARG A 109 -6.03 -22.13 -4.80
N VAL A 110 -6.69 -21.40 -5.70
CA VAL A 110 -6.40 -21.43 -7.14
C VAL A 110 -4.99 -20.91 -7.44
N LEU A 111 -4.63 -19.75 -6.88
CA LEU A 111 -3.30 -19.16 -7.05
C LEU A 111 -2.18 -20.09 -6.54
N HIS A 112 -2.42 -20.75 -5.41
CA HIS A 112 -1.48 -21.73 -4.86
C HIS A 112 -1.32 -22.96 -5.78
N GLN A 113 -2.41 -23.49 -6.34
CA GLN A 113 -2.35 -24.60 -7.30
C GLN A 113 -1.60 -24.25 -8.59
N GLN A 114 -1.66 -22.97 -9.00
CA GLN A 114 -0.92 -22.44 -10.14
C GLN A 114 0.53 -22.08 -9.79
N ASN A 115 0.95 -22.29 -8.54
CA ASN A 115 2.29 -21.96 -8.06
C ASN A 115 2.64 -20.46 -8.24
N VAL A 116 1.63 -19.59 -8.17
CA VAL A 116 1.75 -18.15 -8.33
C VAL A 116 2.10 -17.51 -6.99
N ASN A 117 3.12 -16.65 -6.98
CA ASN A 117 3.46 -15.85 -5.81
C ASN A 117 2.41 -14.74 -5.61
N ILE A 118 1.81 -14.70 -4.42
CA ILE A 118 0.73 -13.74 -4.11
C ILE A 118 1.35 -12.41 -3.67
N THR A 119 1.37 -11.45 -4.60
CA THR A 119 1.79 -10.07 -4.33
C THR A 119 0.57 -9.19 -4.01
N TRP A 120 0.81 -8.00 -3.45
CA TRP A 120 -0.25 -7.00 -3.24
C TRP A 120 -0.93 -6.61 -4.55
N ALA A 121 -0.15 -6.34 -5.61
CA ALA A 121 -0.69 -6.02 -6.94
C ALA A 121 -1.62 -7.11 -7.49
N LEU A 122 -1.29 -8.39 -7.28
CA LEU A 122 -2.16 -9.50 -7.70
C LEU A 122 -3.44 -9.57 -6.86
N PHE A 123 -3.34 -9.32 -5.56
CA PHE A 123 -4.50 -9.23 -4.68
C PHE A 123 -5.42 -8.07 -5.08
N GLU A 124 -4.87 -6.90 -5.37
CA GLU A 124 -5.60 -5.74 -5.91
C GLU A 124 -6.32 -6.08 -7.21
N GLU A 125 -5.63 -6.70 -8.17
CA GLU A 125 -6.23 -7.10 -9.44
C GLU A 125 -7.39 -8.09 -9.23
N ALA A 126 -7.17 -9.11 -8.40
CA ALA A 126 -8.18 -10.11 -8.09
C ALA A 126 -9.39 -9.49 -7.36
N PHE A 127 -9.15 -8.58 -6.42
CA PHE A 127 -10.19 -7.85 -5.70
C PHE A 127 -11.00 -6.98 -6.65
N ASN A 128 -10.33 -6.20 -7.50
CA ASN A 128 -10.96 -5.39 -8.52
C ASN A 128 -11.78 -6.25 -9.49
N LYS A 129 -11.25 -7.38 -9.93
CA LYS A 129 -12.00 -8.32 -10.78
C LYS A 129 -13.23 -8.90 -10.07
N LYS A 130 -13.13 -9.24 -8.79
CA LYS A 130 -14.27 -9.79 -8.03
C LYS A 130 -15.36 -8.76 -7.79
N TYR A 131 -14.97 -7.53 -7.43
CA TYR A 131 -15.88 -6.50 -6.93
C TYR A 131 -16.10 -5.34 -7.89
N PHE A 132 -15.52 -5.32 -9.10
CA PHE A 132 -15.66 -4.21 -10.06
C PHE A 132 -15.75 -4.66 -11.53
N HIS A 133 -15.45 -5.91 -11.88
CA HIS A 133 -15.63 -6.40 -13.27
C HIS A 133 -17.09 -6.73 -13.64
N GLY A 134 -18.07 -6.49 -12.75
CA GLY A 134 -19.46 -6.30 -13.18
C GLY A 134 -19.62 -4.97 -13.94
N SER A 135 -19.21 -3.87 -13.30
CA SER A 135 -19.45 -2.52 -13.80
C SER A 135 -18.64 -2.14 -15.06
N LEU A 136 -17.49 -2.76 -15.34
CA LEU A 136 -16.72 -2.45 -16.56
C LEU A 136 -17.24 -3.17 -17.81
N ARG A 137 -17.94 -4.30 -17.64
CA ARG A 137 -18.62 -5.01 -18.75
C ARG A 137 -19.98 -4.37 -19.03
N GLU A 138 -20.70 -4.00 -17.99
CA GLU A 138 -21.98 -3.30 -18.09
C GLU A 138 -21.84 -1.87 -18.67
N ALA A 139 -20.76 -1.14 -18.34
CA ALA A 139 -20.48 0.16 -18.94
C ALA A 139 -20.14 0.08 -20.44
N ARG A 140 -19.45 -0.98 -20.90
CA ARG A 140 -19.17 -1.18 -22.33
C ARG A 140 -20.38 -1.71 -23.12
N GLU A 141 -21.29 -2.46 -22.50
CA GLU A 141 -22.54 -2.88 -23.15
C GLU A 141 -23.55 -1.74 -23.27
N LEU A 142 -23.56 -0.78 -22.33
CA LEU A 142 -24.36 0.46 -22.41
C LEU A 142 -23.78 1.51 -23.38
N GLU A 143 -22.49 1.46 -23.69
CA GLU A 143 -21.87 2.30 -24.76
C GLU A 143 -22.13 1.76 -26.18
N LEU A 144 -22.64 0.53 -26.29
CA LEU A 144 -22.92 -0.15 -27.57
C LEU A 144 -24.42 -0.30 -27.87
N LEU A 145 -25.30 0.32 -27.07
CA LEU A 145 -26.75 0.43 -27.24
C LEU A 145 -27.18 1.88 -27.45
#